data_AF-A0A2V4T7A3-F1
#
_entry.id   AF-A0A2V4T7A3-F1
#
_cell.length_a   1.000
_cell.length_b   1.000
_cell.length_c   1.000
_cell.angle_alpha   90.00
_cell.angle_beta   90.00
_cell.angle_gamma   90.00
#
_symmetry.space_group_name_H-M   'P 1'
#
loop_
_entity.id
_entity.type
_entity.pdbx_description
1 polymer ?
#
loop_
_entity_poly.entity_id
_entity_poly.type
_entity_poly.pdbx_seq_one_letter_code
_entity_poly.pdbx_strand_id
1 'polypeptide(L)' 'MPLYDYRCRACGQQFETLVRGGAAPVCPHCGSTALDKQVSAPVPPGRSKSIIASARRQAAREGHLSNYSAAERSKLLR' A
#
# COMPACT_ATOMS: atom_id res chain seq x y z
N MET A 1 8.35 -15.82 10.39
CA MET A 1 8.10 -16.50 9.10
C MET A 1 8.21 -15.47 8.00
N PRO A 2 9.29 -15.48 7.21
CA PRO A 2 9.44 -14.51 6.14
C PRO A 2 8.49 -14.83 4.98
N LEU A 3 7.81 -13.80 4.51
CA LEU A 3 7.03 -13.78 3.29
C LEU A 3 7.93 -13.24 2.17
N TYR A 4 7.94 -13.89 1.02
CA TYR A 4 8.80 -13.49 -0.10
C TYR A 4 8.02 -13.53 -1.41
N ASP A 5 8.32 -12.54 -2.25
CA ASP A 5 7.87 -12.46 -3.63
C ASP A 5 8.81 -13.23 -4.55
N TYR A 6 8.24 -14.00 -5.48
CA TYR A 6 8.99 -14.74 -6.49
C TYR A 6 8.41 -14.52 -7.89
N ARG A 7 9.28 -14.58 -8.89
CA ARG A 7 8.90 -14.75 -10.30
C ARG A 7 9.40 -16.10 -10.79
N CYS A 8 8.51 -16.90 -11.36
CA CYS A 8 8.88 -18.18 -11.96
C CYS A 8 9.54 -17.97 -13.32
N ARG A 9 10.73 -18.55 -13.52
CA ARG A 9 11.44 -18.50 -14.82
C ARG A 9 10.79 -19.38 -15.89
N ALA A 10 10.06 -20.42 -15.49
CA ALA A 10 9.44 -21.36 -16.43
C ALA A 10 8.11 -20.84 -16.99
N CYS A 11 7.21 -20.34 -16.14
CA CYS A 11 5.87 -19.88 -16.56
C CYS A 11 5.69 -18.37 -16.50
N GLY A 12 6.68 -17.62 -16.01
CA GLY A 12 6.64 -16.16 -15.92
C GLY A 12 5.78 -15.57 -14.80
N GLN A 13 4.97 -16.39 -14.13
CA GLN A 13 4.04 -15.93 -13.10
C GLN A 13 4.75 -15.42 -11.85
N GLN A 14 4.16 -14.37 -11.25
CA GLN A 14 4.57 -13.81 -9.98
C GLN A 14 3.67 -14.34 -8.87
N PHE A 15 4.25 -14.67 -7.72
CA PHE A 15 3.49 -15.12 -6.56
C PHE A 15 4.25 -14.82 -5.27
N GLU A 16 3.50 -14.75 -4.17
CA GLU A 16 4.03 -14.54 -2.83
C GLU A 16 3.85 -15.82 -2.02
N THR A 17 4.85 -16.21 -1.22
CA THR A 17 4.74 -17.40 -0.38
C THR A 17 5.52 -17.29 0.93
N LEU A 18 4.98 -17.93 1.97
CA LEU A 18 5.61 -18.05 3.28
C LEU A 18 6.66 -19.15 3.24
N VAL A 19 7.93 -18.80 3.43
CA VAL A 19 9.02 -19.79 3.46
C VAL A 19 9.31 -20.18 4.91
N ARG A 20 9.08 -21.46 5.24
CA ARG A 20 9.37 -22.04 6.55
C ARG A 20 10.70 -22.80 6.53
N GLY A 21 11.56 -22.55 7.51
CA GLY A 21 12.67 -23.45 7.89
C GLY A 21 13.52 -24.03 6.75
N GLY A 22 14.04 -23.19 5.85
CA GLY A 22 14.96 -23.64 4.77
C GLY A 22 14.31 -24.46 3.64
N ALA A 23 12.99 -24.66 3.66
CA ALA A 23 12.29 -25.33 2.57
C ALA A 23 12.40 -24.52 1.26
N ALA A 24 12.75 -25.20 0.17
CA ALA A 24 12.81 -24.59 -1.15
C ALA A 24 11.39 -24.32 -1.68
N PRO A 25 11.03 -23.07 -2.00
CA PRO A 25 9.72 -22.77 -2.57
C PRO A 25 9.60 -23.37 -3.98
N VAL A 26 8.37 -23.72 -4.36
CA VAL A 26 8.00 -24.19 -5.71
C VAL A 26 6.94 -23.27 -6.29
N CYS A 27 6.93 -23.13 -7.61
CA CYS A 27 5.89 -22.38 -8.29
C CYS A 27 4.53 -23.08 -8.15
N PRO A 28 3.50 -22.44 -7.56
CA PRO A 28 2.19 -23.06 -7.38
C PRO A 28 1.43 -23.27 -8.70
N HIS A 29 1.87 -22.63 -9.79
CA HIS A 29 1.22 -22.72 -11.10
C HIS A 29 1.76 -23.84 -11.99
N CYS A 30 3.03 -24.22 -11.83
CA CYS A 30 3.68 -25.16 -12.76
C CYS A 30 4.62 -26.17 -12.08
N GLY A 31 4.81 -26.08 -10.76
CA GLY A 31 5.68 -26.98 -9.99
C GLY A 31 7.19 -26.72 -10.15
N SER A 32 7.60 -25.80 -11.01
CA SER A 32 9.03 -25.48 -11.21
C SER A 32 9.68 -24.89 -9.96
N THR A 33 10.92 -25.29 -9.70
CA THR A 33 11.82 -24.72 -8.67
C THR A 33 12.68 -23.57 -9.21
N ALA A 34 12.59 -23.26 -10.51
CA ALA A 34 13.33 -22.17 -11.12
C ALA A 34 12.67 -20.81 -10.79
N LEU A 35 12.99 -20.28 -9.61
CA LEU A 35 12.39 -19.06 -9.07
C LEU A 35 13.43 -17.94 -8.90
N ASP A 36 13.06 -16.73 -9.28
CA ASP A 36 13.82 -15.52 -8.99
C ASP A 36 13.15 -14.78 -7.82
N LYS A 37 13.86 -14.67 -6.69
CA LYS A 37 13.39 -13.91 -5.53
C LYS A 37 13.33 -12.42 -5.89
N GLN A 38 12.17 -11.81 -5.70
CA GLN A 38 11.96 -10.40 -6.00
C GLN A 38 12.20 -9.55 -4.75
N VAL A 39 12.52 -8.28 -4.99
CA VAL A 39 12.52 -7.24 -3.95
C VAL A 39 11.14 -6.61 -3.94
N SER A 40 10.46 -6.64 -2.80
CA SER A 40 9.16 -6.00 -2.66
C SER A 40 9.29 -4.49 -2.85
N ALA A 41 8.40 -3.91 -3.67
CA ALA A 41 8.40 -2.48 -3.90
C ALA A 41 8.02 -1.73 -2.61
N PRO A 42 8.68 -0.60 -2.29
CA PRO A 42 8.24 0.24 -1.19
C PRO A 42 6.87 0.84 -1.49
N VAL A 43 6.06 1.00 -0.43
CA VAL A 43 4.75 1.65 -0.54
C VAL A 43 4.95 3.12 -0.96
N PRO A 44 4.20 3.63 -1.97
CA PRO A 44 4.28 5.03 -2.35
C PRO A 44 3.81 5.95 -1.21
N PRO A 45 4.19 7.25 -1.21
CA PRO A 45 3.76 8.18 -0.18
C PRO A 45 2.23 8.17 0.01
N GLY A 46 1.79 8.09 1.27
CA GLY A 46 0.37 8.03 1.61
C GLY A 46 -0.40 9.26 1.14
N ARG A 47 -1.61 9.05 0.63
CA ARG A 47 -2.52 10.11 0.13
C ARG A 47 -3.40 10.74 1.23
N SER A 48 -3.21 10.35 2.48
CA SER A 48 -4.05 10.75 3.60
C SER A 48 -4.15 12.28 3.75
N LYS A 49 -3.03 13.00 3.57
CA LYS A 49 -3.01 14.47 3.67
C LYS A 49 -3.92 15.14 2.64
N SER A 50 -3.90 14.69 1.39
CA SER A 50 -4.74 15.28 0.34
C SER A 50 -6.22 14.93 0.53
N ILE A 51 -6.53 13.70 0.95
CA ILE A 51 -7.89 13.25 1.27
C ILE A 51 -8.47 14.06 2.44
N ILE A 52 -7.71 14.24 3.52
CA ILE A 52 -8.13 15.04 4.67
C ILE A 52 -8.36 16.50 4.25
N ALA A 53 -7.45 17.07 3.44
CA ALA A 53 -7.60 18.44 2.96
C ALA A 53 -8.84 18.61 2.09
N SER A 54 -9.14 17.67 1.18
CA SER A 54 -10.36 17.73 0.37
C SER A 54 -11.63 17.64 1.22
N ALA A 55 -11.66 16.73 2.19
CA ALA A 55 -12.80 16.57 3.10
C ALA A 55 -13.04 17.85 3.94
N ARG A 56 -11.97 18.48 4.45
CA ARG A 56 -12.09 19.74 5.21
C ARG A 56 -12.61 20.90 4.36
N ARG A 57 -12.19 21.00 3.08
CA ARG A 57 -12.73 22.01 2.15
C ARG A 57 -14.21 21.80 1.88
N GLN A 58 -14.63 20.54 1.71
CA GLN A 58 -16.05 20.21 1.55
C GLN A 58 -16.85 20.61 2.80
N ALA A 59 -16.39 20.20 3.98
CA ALA A 59 -17.04 20.54 5.26
C ALA A 59 -17.15 22.07 5.47
N ALA A 60 -16.14 22.84 5.05
CA ALA A 60 -16.21 24.30 5.09
C ALA A 60 -17.27 24.87 4.14
N ARG A 61 -17.39 24.33 2.92
CA ARG A 61 -18.42 24.72 1.95
C ARG A 61 -19.83 24.41 2.44
N GLU A 62 -19.99 23.28 3.10
CA GLU A 62 -21.26 22.82 3.68
C GLU A 62 -21.60 23.51 5.02
N GLY A 63 -20.71 24.39 5.51
CA GLY A 63 -20.93 25.15 6.74
C GLY A 63 -20.72 24.35 8.02
N HIS A 64 -20.18 23.13 7.95
CA HIS A 64 -19.87 22.31 9.13
C HIS A 64 -18.82 22.95 10.07
N LEU A 65 -18.06 23.93 9.56
CA LEU A 65 -17.09 24.71 10.34
C LEU A 65 -17.64 26.07 10.83
N SER A 66 -18.95 26.29 10.78
CA SER A 66 -19.59 27.57 11.16
C SER A 66 -19.35 27.96 12.63
N ASN A 67 -19.21 26.97 13.51
CA ASN A 67 -18.94 27.18 14.94
C ASN A 67 -17.47 27.50 15.27
N TYR A 68 -16.57 27.43 14.29
CA TYR A 68 -15.14 27.64 14.50
C TYR A 68 -14.77 29.11 14.26
N SER A 69 -13.83 29.61 15.06
CA SER A 69 -13.26 30.95 14.87
C SER A 69 -12.56 31.08 13.50
N ALA A 70 -12.31 32.31 13.06
CA ALA A 70 -11.56 32.55 11.83
C ALA A 70 -10.14 31.94 11.89
N ALA A 71 -9.48 32.00 13.04
CA ALA A 71 -8.15 31.45 13.25
C ALA A 71 -8.13 29.91 13.13
N GLU A 72 -9.12 29.24 13.74
CA GLU A 72 -9.24 27.77 13.67
C GLU A 72 -9.55 27.29 12.26
N ARG A 73 -10.46 27.97 11.54
CA ARG A 73 -10.77 27.65 10.14
C ARG A 73 -9.55 27.78 9.23
N SER A 74 -8.73 28.82 9.42
CA SER A 74 -7.48 29.02 8.67
C SER A 74 -6.49 27.88 8.88
N LYS A 75 -6.37 27.36 10.11
CA LYS A 75 -5.50 26.23 10.45
C LYS A 75 -5.99 24.91 9.84
N LEU A 76 -7.31 24.70 9.78
CA LEU A 76 -7.91 23.48 9.26
C LEU A 76 -7.85 23.38 7.74
N LEU A 77 -7.98 24.52 7.03
CA LEU A 77 -8.03 24.59 5.57
C LEU A 77 -6.67 24.72 4.88
N ARG A 78 -5.60 24.88 5.66
CA ARG A 78 -4.22 24.88 5.17
C ARG A 78 -3.77 23.49 4.70
#